data_AF-A0A533ZZK1-F1
#
_entry.id   AF-A0A533ZZK1-F1
#
_cell.length_a   1.000
_cell.length_b   1.000
_cell.length_c   1.000
_cell.angle_alpha   90.00
_cell.angle_beta   90.00
_cell.angle_gamma   90.00
#
_symmetry.space_group_name_H-M   'P 1'
#
loop_
_entity.id
_entity.type
_entity.pdbx_description
1 polymer ?
#
loop_
_entity_poly.entity_id
_entity_poly.type
_entity_poly.pdbx_seq_one_letter_code
_entity_poly.pdbx_strand_id
1 'polypeptide(L)'
;MTKLQARFKDSITHPHKNSVVLMTAISCGNQGQTGDNWDHFCDLVEHYYKEESIEKLIVVTTGGLQWHYMSLGSRSLSAQEIEQKIHEFDRQWVTKNIKIPSKYTFPIEIISWQDLLNKSYSMDSQNFDEFFKKIREDYDHHDREFKNLVNKHASTYVTKKMNRFVKEKIEVSYEHFLKVAVNYVLEECAAIFQLHKCKADLFTYPGGINPPGRHIWNKYFKDSSLKYIRYEIKLDKSLQSDVSASSLSKSNFFKEQPCHLTCYIQCNLKAHNWNLPQEIRFIQEFNKLIHQIDHYAEFYKAQQEAIDQRRTITHRSSI
;
A
#
# COMPACT_ATOMS: atom_id res chain seq x y z
N MET A 1 11.23 -26.01 -6.47
CA MET A 1 10.20 -24.94 -6.40
C MET A 1 10.07 -24.52 -4.94
N THR A 2 10.23 -23.23 -4.64
CA THR A 2 9.99 -22.68 -3.29
C THR A 2 8.50 -22.77 -2.96
N LYS A 3 8.15 -23.49 -1.90
CA LYS A 3 6.76 -23.64 -1.45
C LYS A 3 6.43 -22.46 -0.54
N LEU A 4 5.37 -21.71 -0.83
CA LEU A 4 4.85 -20.70 0.10
C LEU A 4 3.95 -21.42 1.12
N GLN A 5 3.81 -20.84 2.31
CA GLN A 5 2.87 -21.32 3.33
C GLN A 5 2.25 -20.13 4.05
N ALA A 6 0.92 -20.08 4.09
CA ALA A 6 0.20 -19.12 4.92
C ALA A 6 -0.02 -19.69 6.31
N ARG A 7 0.00 -18.83 7.34
CA ARG A 7 -0.40 -19.20 8.71
C ARG A 7 -0.93 -18.00 9.48
N PHE A 8 -1.85 -18.25 10.41
CA PHE A 8 -2.22 -17.26 11.42
C PHE A 8 -1.11 -17.09 12.45
N LYS A 9 -0.90 -15.85 12.87
CA LYS A 9 0.05 -15.47 13.93
C LYS A 9 -0.58 -15.49 15.31
N ASP A 10 -1.89 -15.28 15.33
CA ASP A 10 -2.72 -15.16 16.52
C ASP A 10 -3.70 -16.33 16.56
N SER A 11 -4.25 -16.62 17.74
CA SER A 11 -5.29 -17.65 17.88
C SER A 11 -6.53 -17.26 17.08
N ILE A 12 -7.10 -18.24 16.38
CA ILE A 12 -8.40 -18.07 15.71
C ILE A 12 -9.58 -18.49 16.60
N THR A 13 -9.32 -18.92 17.85
CA THR A 13 -10.37 -19.35 18.76
C THR A 13 -11.20 -18.18 19.25
N HIS A 14 -12.51 -18.39 19.37
CA HIS A 14 -13.43 -17.42 19.92
C HIS A 14 -13.98 -17.93 21.27
N PRO A 15 -14.01 -17.12 22.34
CA PRO A 15 -14.38 -17.61 23.69
C PRO A 15 -15.79 -18.18 23.81
N HIS A 16 -16.68 -17.79 22.90
CA HIS A 16 -18.12 -18.10 22.97
C HIS A 16 -18.65 -18.79 21.71
N LYS A 17 -17.78 -19.20 20.78
CA LYS A 17 -18.18 -19.83 19.53
C LYS A 17 -17.21 -20.94 19.13
N ASN A 18 -17.76 -22.04 18.65
CA ASN A 18 -16.97 -23.17 18.12
C ASN A 18 -16.47 -22.90 16.69
N SER A 19 -17.19 -22.06 15.94
CA SER A 19 -16.83 -21.64 14.58
C SER A 19 -16.92 -20.13 14.46
N VAL A 20 -16.10 -19.54 13.60
CA VAL A 20 -16.00 -18.08 13.43
C VAL A 20 -16.29 -17.66 11.99
N VAL A 21 -16.90 -16.49 11.83
CA VAL A 21 -16.94 -15.79 10.55
C VAL A 21 -15.67 -14.98 10.38
N LEU A 22 -14.82 -15.36 9.43
CA LEU A 22 -13.59 -14.66 9.11
C LEU A 22 -13.84 -13.58 8.06
N MET A 23 -13.29 -12.39 8.26
CA MET A 23 -13.34 -11.29 7.30
C MET A 23 -11.92 -10.83 6.94
N THR A 24 -11.69 -10.52 5.67
CA THR A 24 -10.43 -9.94 5.19
C THR A 24 -10.70 -8.75 4.28
N ALA A 25 -9.89 -7.70 4.39
CA ALA A 25 -9.93 -6.58 3.45
C ALA A 25 -8.83 -6.74 2.40
N ILE A 26 -9.17 -6.51 1.14
CA ILE A 26 -8.28 -6.67 -0.01
C ILE A 26 -7.92 -5.29 -0.56
N SER A 27 -6.66 -4.91 -0.39
CA SER A 27 -6.10 -3.82 -1.17
C SER A 27 -5.87 -4.32 -2.59
N CYS A 28 -6.77 -4.02 -3.54
CA CYS A 28 -6.77 -4.58 -4.91
C CYS A 28 -5.45 -4.37 -5.69
N GLY A 29 -4.61 -3.41 -5.30
CA GLY A 29 -3.27 -3.18 -5.87
C GLY A 29 -2.11 -3.89 -5.13
N ASN A 30 -2.37 -4.61 -4.05
CA ASN A 30 -1.34 -5.26 -3.23
C ASN A 30 -1.01 -6.65 -3.77
N GLN A 31 0.24 -6.84 -4.21
CA GLN A 31 0.74 -8.12 -4.73
C GLN A 31 0.76 -9.24 -3.67
N GLY A 32 0.76 -8.89 -2.37
CA GLY A 32 0.66 -9.83 -1.27
C GLY A 32 -0.74 -10.44 -1.08
N GLN A 33 -1.74 -9.99 -1.84
CA GLN A 33 -3.13 -10.43 -1.77
C GLN A 33 -3.67 -10.85 -3.14
N THR A 34 -2.82 -11.34 -4.05
CA THR A 34 -3.24 -11.83 -5.37
C THR A 34 -2.42 -13.04 -5.79
N GLY A 35 -2.94 -13.83 -6.73
CA GLY A 35 -2.27 -15.00 -7.31
C GLY A 35 -1.91 -16.02 -6.24
N ASP A 36 -0.69 -16.55 -6.31
CA ASP A 36 -0.21 -17.59 -5.38
C ASP A 36 -0.37 -17.19 -3.91
N ASN A 37 -0.15 -15.92 -3.55
CA ASN A 37 -0.31 -15.47 -2.18
C ASN A 37 -1.76 -15.59 -1.69
N TRP A 38 -2.72 -15.26 -2.56
CA TRP A 38 -4.13 -15.44 -2.26
C TRP A 38 -4.49 -16.93 -2.17
N ASP A 39 -3.99 -17.75 -3.09
CA ASP A 39 -4.26 -19.18 -3.10
C ASP A 39 -3.77 -19.86 -1.82
N HIS A 40 -2.58 -19.51 -1.31
CA HIS A 40 -2.08 -20.05 -0.04
C HIS A 40 -2.89 -19.57 1.18
N PHE A 41 -3.41 -18.33 1.15
CA PHE A 41 -4.32 -17.86 2.19
C PHE A 41 -5.64 -18.65 2.16
N CYS A 42 -6.20 -18.91 0.97
CA CYS A 42 -7.41 -19.73 0.85
C CYS A 42 -7.16 -21.20 1.24
N ASP A 43 -5.99 -21.78 0.94
CA ASP A 43 -5.62 -23.12 1.42
C ASP A 43 -5.61 -23.18 2.97
N LEU A 44 -5.13 -22.12 3.63
CA LEU A 44 -5.18 -21.98 5.09
C LEU A 44 -6.64 -21.88 5.60
N VAL A 45 -7.48 -21.08 4.95
CA VAL A 45 -8.90 -20.93 5.34
C VAL A 45 -9.66 -22.24 5.14
N GLU A 46 -9.44 -22.94 4.03
CA GLU A 46 -10.04 -24.25 3.72
C GLU A 46 -9.68 -25.31 4.76
N HIS A 47 -8.43 -25.30 5.24
CA HIS A 47 -8.01 -26.19 6.33
C HIS A 47 -8.85 -25.98 7.59
N TYR A 48 -8.97 -24.73 8.05
CA TYR A 48 -9.76 -24.42 9.25
C TYR A 48 -11.27 -24.54 9.05
N TYR A 49 -11.77 -24.40 7.82
CA TYR A 49 -13.16 -24.69 7.48
C TYR A 49 -13.46 -26.18 7.62
N LYS A 50 -12.56 -27.06 7.14
CA LYS A 50 -12.69 -28.52 7.28
C LYS A 50 -12.58 -29.00 8.72
N GLU A 51 -11.90 -28.25 9.57
CA GLU A 51 -11.86 -28.45 11.03
C GLU A 51 -13.02 -27.76 11.75
N GLU A 52 -14.02 -27.25 11.01
CA GLU A 52 -15.22 -26.57 11.53
C GLU A 52 -14.93 -25.31 12.37
N SER A 53 -13.70 -24.83 12.36
CA SER A 53 -13.26 -23.64 13.12
C SER A 53 -13.62 -22.33 12.40
N ILE A 54 -13.76 -22.35 11.08
CA ILE A 54 -14.24 -21.22 10.27
C ILE A 54 -15.54 -21.63 9.57
N GLU A 55 -16.56 -20.79 9.63
CA GLU A 55 -17.86 -21.03 8.99
C GLU A 55 -17.89 -20.52 7.54
N LYS A 56 -17.38 -19.30 7.34
CA LYS A 56 -17.33 -18.63 6.02
C LYS A 56 -16.26 -17.55 5.98
N LEU A 57 -15.91 -17.13 4.77
CA LEU A 57 -15.02 -16.01 4.51
C LEU A 57 -15.80 -14.83 3.92
N ILE A 58 -15.70 -13.66 4.56
CA ILE A 58 -16.13 -12.37 4.01
C ILE A 58 -14.91 -11.67 3.41
N VAL A 59 -14.97 -11.32 2.14
CA VAL A 59 -13.92 -10.60 1.41
C VAL A 59 -14.43 -9.20 1.10
N VAL A 60 -13.83 -8.20 1.73
CA VAL A 60 -14.11 -6.79 1.45
C VAL A 60 -13.09 -6.29 0.42
N THR A 61 -13.52 -6.00 -0.81
CA THR A 61 -12.61 -5.43 -1.81
C THR A 61 -12.55 -3.91 -1.68
N THR A 62 -11.34 -3.34 -1.76
CA THR A 62 -11.15 -1.90 -1.53
C THR A 62 -10.81 -1.13 -2.82
N GLY A 63 -11.30 -1.59 -3.97
CA GLY A 63 -11.11 -0.93 -5.26
C GLY A 63 -11.73 0.47 -5.29
N GLY A 64 -12.90 0.62 -4.64
CA GLY A 64 -13.57 1.91 -4.42
C GLY A 64 -12.66 3.00 -3.91
N LEU A 65 -11.82 2.74 -2.90
CA LEU A 65 -10.89 3.73 -2.33
C LEU A 65 -9.97 4.41 -3.37
N GLN A 66 -9.72 3.81 -4.54
CA GLN A 66 -8.89 4.44 -5.57
C GLN A 66 -9.53 5.71 -6.17
N TRP A 67 -10.82 5.96 -5.94
CA TRP A 67 -11.54 7.14 -6.42
C TRP A 67 -10.85 8.46 -6.04
N HIS A 68 -10.31 8.53 -4.82
CA HIS A 68 -9.52 9.68 -4.34
C HIS A 68 -8.41 10.06 -5.33
N TYR A 69 -7.63 9.07 -5.77
CA TYR A 69 -6.50 9.30 -6.66
C TYR A 69 -6.89 9.51 -8.12
N MET A 70 -8.13 9.20 -8.52
CA MET A 70 -8.60 9.49 -9.88
C MET A 70 -8.71 10.99 -10.15
N SER A 71 -8.96 11.78 -9.10
CA SER A 71 -8.99 13.25 -9.18
C SER A 71 -7.63 13.88 -9.51
N LEU A 72 -6.54 13.13 -9.30
CA LEU A 72 -5.17 13.60 -9.60
C LEU A 72 -4.78 13.41 -11.06
N GLY A 73 -5.63 12.78 -11.89
CA GLY A 73 -5.34 12.57 -13.30
C GLY A 73 -5.37 13.87 -14.11
N SER A 74 -4.61 13.92 -15.20
CA SER A 74 -4.58 15.07 -16.13
C SER A 74 -5.91 15.32 -16.86
N ARG A 75 -6.77 14.29 -16.94
CA ARG A 75 -8.11 14.38 -17.52
C ARG A 75 -9.17 14.39 -16.43
N SER A 76 -10.03 15.40 -16.44
CA SER A 76 -11.26 15.37 -15.64
C SER A 76 -12.13 14.20 -16.10
N LEU A 77 -12.52 13.35 -15.16
CA LEU A 77 -13.42 12.23 -15.40
C LEU A 77 -14.84 12.61 -15.00
N SER A 78 -15.83 12.12 -15.75
CA SER A 78 -17.22 12.25 -15.31
C SER A 78 -17.49 11.33 -14.10
N ALA A 79 -18.57 11.60 -13.36
CA ALA A 79 -18.99 10.73 -12.24
C ALA A 79 -19.19 9.28 -12.70
N GLN A 80 -19.79 9.08 -13.87
CA GLN A 80 -20.02 7.76 -14.46
C GLN A 80 -18.70 7.05 -14.81
N GLU A 81 -17.70 7.78 -15.32
CA GLU A 81 -16.38 7.21 -15.62
C GLU A 81 -15.61 6.81 -14.35
N ILE A 82 -15.75 7.60 -13.28
CA ILE A 82 -15.17 7.29 -11.97
C ILE A 82 -15.80 6.01 -11.42
N GLU A 83 -17.13 5.93 -11.43
CA GLU A 83 -17.89 4.76 -10.98
C GLU A 83 -17.49 3.50 -11.77
N GLN A 84 -17.46 3.58 -13.10
CA GLN A 84 -17.05 2.46 -13.95
C GLN A 84 -15.64 1.97 -13.62
N LYS A 85 -14.68 2.90 -13.43
CA LYS A 85 -13.30 2.54 -13.08
C LYS A 85 -13.18 1.93 -11.67
N ILE A 86 -13.94 2.42 -10.71
CA ILE A 86 -14.00 1.85 -9.35
C ILE A 86 -14.46 0.40 -9.41
N HIS A 87 -15.59 0.13 -10.06
CA HIS A 87 -16.10 -1.23 -10.21
C HIS A 87 -15.12 -2.13 -10.95
N GLU A 88 -14.40 -1.58 -11.92
CA GLU A 88 -13.42 -2.33 -12.68
C GLU A 88 -12.24 -2.80 -11.83
N PHE A 89 -11.76 -2.01 -10.86
CA PHE A 89 -10.72 -2.45 -9.94
C PHE A 89 -11.15 -3.67 -9.10
N ASP A 90 -12.38 -3.64 -8.60
CA ASP A 90 -12.92 -4.76 -7.82
C ASP A 90 -13.14 -5.99 -8.70
N ARG A 91 -13.77 -5.82 -9.87
CA ARG A 91 -14.00 -6.91 -10.83
C ARG A 91 -12.71 -7.58 -11.26
N GLN A 92 -11.68 -6.81 -11.63
CA GLN A 92 -10.41 -7.37 -12.07
C GLN A 92 -9.75 -8.21 -10.99
N TRP A 93 -9.80 -7.74 -9.74
CA TRP A 93 -9.27 -8.54 -8.63
C TRP A 93 -10.11 -9.80 -8.41
N VAL A 94 -11.44 -9.71 -8.39
CA VAL A 94 -12.33 -10.85 -8.20
C VAL A 94 -12.15 -11.90 -9.30
N THR A 95 -12.21 -11.50 -10.57
CA THR A 95 -12.04 -12.43 -11.71
C THR A 95 -10.69 -13.13 -11.69
N LYS A 96 -9.63 -12.43 -11.28
CA LYS A 96 -8.28 -13.01 -11.22
C LYS A 96 -8.10 -14.01 -10.08
N ASN A 97 -8.73 -13.77 -8.92
CA ASN A 97 -8.40 -14.46 -7.67
C ASN A 97 -9.52 -15.39 -7.17
N ILE A 98 -10.77 -15.13 -7.52
CA ILE A 98 -11.93 -15.94 -7.20
C ILE A 98 -12.30 -16.74 -8.45
N LYS A 99 -11.71 -17.92 -8.60
CA LYS A 99 -12.00 -18.83 -9.71
C LYS A 99 -13.34 -19.50 -9.44
N ILE A 100 -14.22 -19.63 -10.44
CA ILE A 100 -15.50 -20.34 -10.33
C ILE A 100 -15.55 -21.43 -11.41
N PRO A 101 -15.86 -22.71 -11.07
CA PRO A 101 -16.10 -23.22 -9.71
C PRO A 101 -14.84 -23.07 -8.84
N SER A 102 -15.06 -22.69 -7.58
CA SER A 102 -13.98 -22.44 -6.62
C SER A 102 -13.20 -23.73 -6.38
N LYS A 103 -11.87 -23.61 -6.35
CA LYS A 103 -10.97 -24.67 -5.83
C LYS A 103 -11.31 -25.01 -4.37
N TYR A 104 -11.97 -24.08 -3.67
CA TYR A 104 -12.26 -24.14 -2.24
C TYR A 104 -13.74 -24.41 -1.99
N THR A 105 -14.04 -25.13 -0.91
CA THR A 105 -15.40 -25.55 -0.53
C THR A 105 -16.04 -24.65 0.50
N PHE A 106 -15.25 -23.84 1.22
CA PHE A 106 -15.81 -22.87 2.17
C PHE A 106 -16.67 -21.79 1.49
N PRO A 107 -17.77 -21.33 2.11
CA PRO A 107 -18.58 -20.24 1.59
C PRO A 107 -17.80 -18.91 1.56
N ILE A 108 -17.89 -18.18 0.44
CA ILE A 108 -17.27 -16.87 0.24
C ILE A 108 -18.34 -15.81 -0.03
N GLU A 109 -18.38 -14.78 0.79
CA GLU A 109 -19.18 -13.57 0.59
C GLU A 109 -18.25 -12.44 0.14
N ILE A 110 -18.52 -11.79 -0.99
CA ILE A 110 -17.74 -10.65 -1.47
C ILE A 110 -18.57 -9.38 -1.27
N ILE A 111 -18.00 -8.39 -0.59
CA ILE A 111 -18.59 -7.08 -0.37
C ILE A 111 -17.68 -6.05 -1.03
N SER A 112 -18.18 -5.32 -2.04
CA SER A 112 -17.41 -4.24 -2.63
C SER A 112 -17.26 -3.06 -1.65
N TRP A 113 -16.30 -2.18 -1.89
CA TRP A 113 -16.12 -1.00 -1.03
C TRP A 113 -17.39 -0.15 -1.00
N GLN A 114 -18.00 0.09 -2.15
CA GLN A 114 -19.25 0.85 -2.24
C GLN A 114 -20.39 0.16 -1.49
N ASP A 115 -20.54 -1.15 -1.63
CA ASP A 115 -21.55 -1.91 -0.89
C ASP A 115 -21.32 -1.82 0.62
N LEU A 116 -20.05 -1.87 1.07
CA LEU A 116 -19.70 -1.69 2.48
C LEU A 116 -20.14 -0.31 2.99
N LEU A 117 -19.85 0.76 2.23
CA LEU A 117 -20.20 2.12 2.64
C LEU A 117 -21.73 2.32 2.68
N ASN A 118 -22.46 1.72 1.74
CA ASN A 118 -23.91 1.83 1.60
C ASN A 118 -24.70 0.87 2.49
N LYS A 119 -24.05 -0.06 3.19
CA LYS A 119 -24.72 -1.07 4.01
C LYS A 119 -25.38 -0.41 5.22
N SER A 120 -26.72 -0.36 5.22
CA SER A 120 -27.53 -0.02 6.39
C SER A 120 -27.87 -1.29 7.15
N TYR A 121 -27.56 -1.35 8.44
CA TYR A 121 -27.76 -2.54 9.27
C TYR A 121 -28.98 -2.44 10.19
N SER A 122 -29.59 -1.26 10.29
CA SER A 122 -30.93 -1.01 10.83
C SER A 122 -31.40 0.40 10.46
N MET A 123 -32.72 0.63 10.51
CA MET A 123 -33.35 1.95 10.27
C MET A 123 -32.84 3.05 11.22
N ASP A 124 -32.34 2.68 12.41
CA ASP A 124 -31.79 3.59 13.42
C ASP A 124 -30.25 3.62 13.45
N SER A 125 -29.58 2.97 12.47
CA SER A 125 -28.11 2.89 12.46
C SER A 125 -27.49 4.08 11.75
N GLN A 126 -26.52 4.71 12.42
CA GLN A 126 -25.63 5.72 11.84
C GLN A 126 -25.11 5.24 10.47
N ASN A 127 -25.23 6.07 9.43
CA ASN A 127 -24.72 5.74 8.10
C ASN A 127 -23.22 6.07 7.98
N PHE A 128 -22.60 5.73 6.84
CA PHE A 128 -21.18 6.00 6.63
C PHE A 128 -20.81 7.49 6.75
N ASP A 129 -21.69 8.39 6.30
CA ASP A 129 -21.44 9.83 6.34
C ASP A 129 -21.27 10.36 7.78
N GLU A 130 -22.03 9.83 8.72
CA GLU A 130 -21.88 10.16 10.15
C GLU A 130 -20.52 9.68 10.70
N PHE A 131 -20.09 8.48 10.33
CA PHE A 131 -18.77 7.97 10.73
C PHE A 131 -17.64 8.77 10.11
N PHE A 132 -17.77 9.14 8.85
CA PHE A 132 -16.79 9.96 8.16
C PHE A 132 -16.70 11.35 8.79
N LYS A 133 -17.83 11.99 9.09
CA LYS A 133 -17.88 13.27 9.80
C LYS A 133 -17.19 13.19 11.16
N LYS A 134 -17.45 12.14 11.93
CA LYS A 134 -16.81 11.92 13.23
C LYS A 134 -15.29 11.77 13.12
N ILE A 135 -14.81 10.98 12.14
CA ILE A 135 -13.38 10.80 11.88
C ILE A 135 -12.72 12.09 11.40
N ARG A 136 -13.43 12.89 10.59
CA ARG A 136 -13.00 14.21 10.13
C ARG A 136 -12.83 15.16 11.32
N GLU A 137 -13.81 15.23 12.21
CA GLU A 137 -13.76 16.05 13.43
C GLU A 137 -12.62 15.65 14.37
N ASP A 138 -12.39 14.33 14.54
CA ASP A 138 -11.23 13.82 15.28
C ASP A 138 -9.91 14.32 14.68
N TYR A 139 -9.75 14.20 13.36
CA TYR A 139 -8.54 14.64 12.68
C TYR A 139 -8.35 16.16 12.71
N ASP A 140 -9.42 16.93 12.53
CA ASP A 140 -9.32 18.39 12.39
C ASP A 140 -9.16 19.09 13.75
N HIS A 141 -9.84 18.60 14.79
CA HIS A 141 -10.05 19.34 16.04
C HIS A 141 -9.77 18.57 17.33
N HIS A 142 -10.11 17.29 17.42
CA HIS A 142 -10.19 16.63 18.74
C HIS A 142 -9.01 15.72 19.08
N ASP A 143 -8.26 15.26 18.09
CA ASP A 143 -7.27 14.19 18.28
C ASP A 143 -5.95 14.50 17.55
N ARG A 144 -5.05 15.19 18.26
CA ARG A 144 -3.74 15.59 17.73
C ARG A 144 -2.86 14.39 17.38
N GLU A 145 -2.94 13.31 18.15
CA GLU A 145 -2.18 12.09 17.88
C GLU A 145 -2.67 11.44 16.58
N PHE A 146 -3.98 11.28 16.44
CA PHE A 146 -4.59 10.77 15.21
C PHE A 146 -4.21 11.63 14.00
N LYS A 147 -4.28 12.95 14.12
CA LYS A 147 -3.86 13.89 13.07
C LYS A 147 -2.41 13.65 12.62
N ASN A 148 -1.49 13.48 13.57
CA ASN A 148 -0.08 13.20 13.27
C ASN A 148 0.10 11.84 12.57
N LEU A 149 -0.61 10.80 13.02
CA LEU A 149 -0.59 9.48 12.41
C LEU A 149 -1.11 9.52 10.96
N VAL A 150 -2.24 10.19 10.73
CA VAL A 150 -2.83 10.37 9.39
C VAL A 150 -1.87 11.10 8.47
N ASN A 151 -1.31 12.24 8.90
CA ASN A 151 -0.38 13.00 8.07
C ASN A 151 0.86 12.20 7.70
N LYS A 152 1.47 11.51 8.68
CA LYS A 152 2.64 10.66 8.44
C LYS A 152 2.34 9.52 7.46
N HIS A 153 1.19 8.87 7.61
CA HIS A 153 0.78 7.77 6.74
C HIS A 153 0.44 8.27 5.33
N ALA A 154 -0.28 9.38 5.21
CA ALA A 154 -0.62 10.02 3.94
C ALA A 154 0.65 10.46 3.17
N SER A 155 1.62 11.12 3.84
CA SER A 155 2.90 11.49 3.23
C SER A 155 3.66 10.27 2.70
N THR A 156 3.56 9.12 3.38
CA THR A 156 4.17 7.86 2.90
C THR A 156 3.52 7.40 1.59
N TYR A 157 2.20 7.53 1.45
CA TYR A 157 1.51 7.23 0.19
C TYR A 157 1.89 8.19 -0.93
N VAL A 158 2.00 9.50 -0.64
CA VAL A 158 2.49 10.50 -1.60
C VAL A 158 3.86 10.06 -2.11
N THR A 159 4.83 9.81 -1.23
CA THR A 159 6.19 9.40 -1.63
C THR A 159 6.19 8.12 -2.47
N LYS A 160 5.39 7.11 -2.10
CA LYS A 160 5.33 5.84 -2.85
C LYS A 160 4.69 5.99 -4.22
N LYS A 161 3.64 6.81 -4.35
CA LYS A 161 2.86 6.95 -5.58
C LYS A 161 3.37 8.06 -6.49
N MET A 162 4.09 9.07 -5.98
CA MET A 162 4.61 10.19 -6.78
C MET A 162 5.50 9.70 -7.94
N ASN A 163 6.29 8.64 -7.72
CA ASN A 163 7.10 8.02 -8.76
C ASN A 163 6.28 7.57 -9.98
N ARG A 164 5.01 7.16 -9.78
CA ARG A 164 4.11 6.79 -10.87
C ARG A 164 3.62 8.02 -11.64
N PHE A 165 3.20 9.07 -10.94
CA PHE A 165 2.71 10.31 -11.57
C PHE A 165 3.81 11.02 -12.37
N VAL A 166 5.05 11.01 -11.87
CA VAL A 166 6.21 11.52 -12.61
C VAL A 166 6.45 10.72 -13.89
N LYS A 167 6.38 9.39 -13.85
CA LYS A 167 6.52 8.53 -15.05
C LYS A 167 5.41 8.78 -16.08
N GLU A 168 4.19 9.03 -15.61
CA GLU A 168 3.03 9.33 -16.44
C GLU A 168 3.00 10.80 -16.91
N LYS A 169 4.02 11.61 -16.59
CA LYS A 169 4.13 13.04 -16.90
C LYS A 169 2.92 13.84 -16.42
N ILE A 170 2.36 13.46 -15.28
CA ILE A 170 1.25 14.17 -14.64
C ILE A 170 1.83 15.11 -13.59
N GLU A 171 1.67 16.41 -13.81
CA GLU A 171 2.07 17.44 -12.86
C GLU A 171 0.99 17.61 -11.78
N VAL A 172 1.31 17.21 -10.55
CA VAL A 172 0.45 17.41 -9.38
C VAL A 172 1.26 18.07 -8.28
N SER A 173 0.73 19.15 -7.69
CA SER A 173 1.38 19.77 -6.53
C SER A 173 1.37 18.82 -5.34
N TYR A 174 2.47 18.80 -4.58
CA TYR A 174 2.59 17.95 -3.39
C TYR A 174 1.43 18.19 -2.40
N GLU A 175 1.03 19.45 -2.21
CA GLU A 175 -0.05 19.82 -1.30
C GLU A 175 -1.40 19.24 -1.76
N HIS A 176 -1.69 19.29 -3.05
CA HIS A 176 -2.91 18.70 -3.59
C HIS A 176 -2.90 17.18 -3.44
N PHE A 177 -1.79 16.52 -3.75
CA PHE A 177 -1.64 15.08 -3.53
C PHE A 177 -1.83 14.72 -2.06
N LEU A 178 -1.15 15.43 -1.15
CA LEU A 178 -1.25 15.17 0.27
C LEU A 178 -2.69 15.30 0.76
N LYS A 179 -3.43 16.32 0.32
CA LYS A 179 -4.86 16.47 0.65
C LYS A 179 -5.68 15.27 0.19
N VAL A 180 -5.46 14.78 -1.03
CA VAL A 180 -6.10 13.57 -1.56
C VAL A 180 -5.73 12.33 -0.74
N ALA A 181 -4.45 12.15 -0.42
CA ALA A 181 -3.97 11.04 0.39
C ALA A 181 -4.53 11.08 1.83
N VAL A 182 -4.70 12.26 2.42
CA VAL A 182 -5.35 12.42 3.73
C VAL A 182 -6.81 11.97 3.65
N ASN A 183 -7.57 12.41 2.65
CA ASN A 183 -8.97 11.99 2.49
C ASN A 183 -9.10 10.47 2.28
N TYR A 184 -8.21 9.86 1.50
CA TYR A 184 -8.11 8.42 1.36
C TYR A 184 -7.95 7.71 2.71
N VAL A 185 -7.02 8.18 3.55
CA VAL A 185 -6.75 7.58 4.87
C VAL A 185 -7.93 7.76 5.83
N LEU A 186 -8.59 8.93 5.80
CA LEU A 186 -9.75 9.18 6.64
C LEU A 186 -10.95 8.32 6.24
N GLU A 187 -11.17 8.08 4.95
CA GLU A 187 -12.21 7.16 4.48
C GLU A 187 -11.92 5.72 4.90
N GLU A 188 -10.67 5.26 4.75
CA GLU A 188 -10.24 3.94 5.24
C GLU A 188 -10.45 3.80 6.75
N CYS A 189 -10.19 4.85 7.53
CA CYS A 189 -10.43 4.88 8.97
C CYS A 189 -11.92 4.86 9.32
N ALA A 190 -12.75 5.64 8.62
CA ALA A 190 -14.20 5.66 8.84
C ALA A 190 -14.86 4.33 8.50
N ALA A 191 -14.37 3.64 7.46
CA ALA A 191 -14.88 2.33 7.05
C ALA A 191 -14.69 1.25 8.12
N ILE A 192 -13.78 1.42 9.09
CA ILE A 192 -13.67 0.51 10.24
C ILE A 192 -15.02 0.38 10.95
N PHE A 193 -15.76 1.47 11.12
CA PHE A 193 -17.09 1.42 11.72
C PHE A 193 -18.04 0.50 10.93
N GLN A 194 -17.98 0.52 9.59
CA GLN A 194 -18.77 -0.38 8.76
C GLN A 194 -18.29 -1.84 8.83
N LEU A 195 -16.98 -2.07 8.92
CA LEU A 195 -16.43 -3.42 9.13
C LEU A 195 -16.98 -4.08 10.41
N HIS A 196 -17.09 -3.32 11.51
CA HIS A 196 -17.68 -3.80 12.76
C HIS A 196 -19.15 -4.21 12.64
N LYS A 197 -19.86 -3.74 11.60
CA LYS A 197 -21.24 -4.12 11.33
C LYS A 197 -21.39 -5.36 10.46
N CYS A 198 -20.33 -5.84 9.80
CA CYS A 198 -20.36 -7.01 8.91
C CYS A 198 -20.66 -8.36 9.58
N LYS A 199 -20.96 -8.39 10.89
CA LYS A 199 -21.23 -9.61 11.68
C LYS A 199 -20.11 -10.65 11.58
N ALA A 200 -18.88 -10.21 11.33
CA ALA A 200 -17.70 -11.04 11.40
C ALA A 200 -17.24 -11.17 12.86
N ASP A 201 -16.59 -12.29 13.17
CA ASP A 201 -15.98 -12.52 14.48
C ASP A 201 -14.50 -12.13 14.46
N LEU A 202 -13.82 -12.41 13.35
CA LEU A 202 -12.40 -12.12 13.15
C LEU A 202 -12.18 -11.26 11.91
N PHE A 203 -11.35 -10.24 12.02
CA PHE A 203 -10.83 -9.46 10.89
C PHE A 203 -9.36 -9.78 10.68
N THR A 204 -8.94 -10.00 9.43
CA THR A 204 -7.57 -10.35 9.10
C THR A 204 -7.00 -9.60 7.90
N TYR A 205 -5.68 -9.49 7.87
CA TYR A 205 -4.91 -8.83 6.81
C TYR A 205 -3.47 -9.38 6.80
N PRO A 206 -2.78 -9.45 5.64
CA PRO A 206 -1.36 -9.81 5.61
C PRO A 206 -0.53 -8.63 6.12
N GLY A 207 -0.28 -8.61 7.42
CA GLY A 207 0.43 -7.52 8.09
C GLY A 207 -0.28 -7.05 9.36
N GLY A 208 -0.09 -5.80 9.76
CA GLY A 208 -0.86 -5.18 10.82
C GLY A 208 -1.84 -4.15 10.24
N ILE A 209 -2.92 -3.84 10.96
CA ILE A 209 -3.73 -2.65 10.68
C ILE A 209 -2.79 -1.44 10.65
N ASN A 210 -2.98 -0.57 9.65
CA ASN A 210 -2.17 0.64 9.50
C ASN A 210 -2.28 1.54 10.75
N PRO A 211 -1.29 2.40 11.04
CA PRO A 211 -1.26 3.11 12.33
C PRO A 211 -2.50 4.00 12.58
N PRO A 212 -2.98 4.82 11.62
CA PRO A 212 -4.24 5.55 11.78
C PRO A 212 -5.44 4.65 12.07
N GLY A 213 -5.62 3.57 11.30
CA GLY A 213 -6.72 2.63 11.49
C GLY A 213 -6.65 1.90 12.84
N ARG A 214 -5.45 1.56 13.32
CA ARG A 214 -5.25 0.97 14.64
C ARG A 214 -5.63 1.94 15.77
N HIS A 215 -5.33 3.22 15.60
CA HIS A 215 -5.74 4.26 16.55
C HIS A 215 -7.26 4.29 16.67
N ILE A 216 -7.97 4.31 15.54
CA ILE A 216 -9.44 4.26 15.50
C ILE A 216 -9.99 2.97 16.10
N TRP A 217 -9.41 1.82 15.74
CA TRP A 217 -9.78 0.52 16.31
C TRP A 217 -9.67 0.53 17.84
N ASN A 218 -8.57 1.05 18.38
CA ASN A 218 -8.36 1.11 19.83
C ASN A 218 -9.24 2.17 20.51
N LYS A 219 -9.51 3.30 19.86
CA LYS A 219 -10.31 4.38 20.43
C LYS A 219 -11.79 4.02 20.54
N TYR A 220 -12.34 3.37 19.52
CA TYR A 220 -13.78 3.12 19.42
C TYR A 220 -14.18 1.66 19.61
N PHE A 221 -13.25 0.72 19.43
CA PHE A 221 -13.55 -0.71 19.33
C PHE A 221 -12.61 -1.60 20.14
N LYS A 222 -11.96 -1.06 21.18
CA LYS A 222 -11.06 -1.83 22.05
C LYS A 222 -11.70 -3.10 22.60
N ASP A 223 -12.96 -2.99 23.01
CA ASP A 223 -13.74 -4.06 23.63
C ASP A 223 -14.77 -4.68 22.67
N SER A 224 -14.59 -4.47 21.35
CA SER A 224 -15.47 -5.02 20.33
C SER A 224 -15.39 -6.55 20.25
N SER A 225 -16.51 -7.18 19.87
CA SER A 225 -16.55 -8.61 19.54
C SER A 225 -15.74 -8.98 18.29
N LEU A 226 -15.68 -8.09 17.29
CA LEU A 226 -14.79 -8.26 16.13
C LEU A 226 -13.33 -8.11 16.56
N LYS A 227 -12.55 -9.18 16.47
CA LYS A 227 -11.13 -9.21 16.84
C LYS A 227 -10.22 -9.19 15.63
N TYR A 228 -9.12 -8.46 15.72
CA TYR A 228 -8.09 -8.51 14.68
C TYR A 228 -7.12 -9.67 14.89
N ILE A 229 -6.89 -10.45 13.84
CA ILE A 229 -5.85 -11.47 13.78
C ILE A 229 -4.96 -11.24 12.56
N ARG A 230 -3.67 -11.52 12.68
CA ARG A 230 -2.72 -11.43 11.58
C ARG A 230 -2.52 -12.78 10.93
N TYR A 231 -2.42 -12.80 9.61
CA TYR A 231 -1.80 -13.90 8.90
C TYR A 231 -0.49 -13.44 8.24
N GLU A 232 0.40 -14.40 8.00
CA GLU A 232 1.62 -14.20 7.23
C GLU A 232 1.75 -15.28 6.16
N ILE A 233 2.43 -14.94 5.06
CA ILE A 233 2.84 -15.90 4.03
C ILE A 233 4.36 -15.98 4.11
N LYS A 234 4.88 -17.19 4.34
CA LYS A 234 6.31 -17.46 4.46
C LYS A 234 6.79 -18.39 3.35
N LEU A 235 8.05 -18.23 2.99
CA LEU A 235 8.79 -19.24 2.24
C LEU A 235 9.07 -20.42 3.18
N ASP A 236 8.60 -21.60 2.79
CA ASP A 236 8.92 -22.84 3.48
C ASP A 236 10.39 -23.18 3.24
N LYS A 237 11.19 -23.12 4.31
CA LYS A 237 12.63 -23.42 4.29
C LYS A 237 12.93 -24.90 4.48
N SER A 238 11.93 -25.74 4.76
CA SER A 238 12.14 -27.17 5.04
C SER A 238 12.56 -28.00 3.81
N LEU A 239 12.52 -27.40 2.61
CA LEU A 239 12.94 -28.03 1.35
C LEU A 239 14.24 -27.45 0.77
N GLN A 240 14.99 -26.62 1.53
CA GLN A 240 16.35 -26.26 1.14
C GLN A 240 17.30 -27.42 1.47
N SER A 241 17.29 -28.45 0.62
CA SER A 241 18.43 -29.34 0.48
C SER A 241 19.63 -28.54 -0.02
N ASP A 242 20.76 -28.73 0.66
CA ASP A 242 22.10 -28.19 0.40
C ASP A 242 22.40 -27.86 -1.07
N VAL A 243 22.18 -26.61 -1.47
CA VAL A 243 22.81 -26.03 -2.66
C VAL A 243 23.31 -24.63 -2.31
N SER A 244 24.58 -24.63 -1.90
CA SER A 244 25.58 -23.57 -2.02
C SER A 244 25.15 -22.12 -1.77
N ALA A 245 25.64 -21.60 -0.65
CA ALA A 245 25.90 -20.19 -0.44
C ALA A 245 26.85 -19.63 -1.52
N SER A 246 26.36 -18.74 -2.38
CA SER A 246 27.14 -17.69 -3.04
C SER A 246 26.18 -16.51 -3.29
N SER A 247 26.33 -15.44 -2.51
CA SER A 247 27.13 -14.25 -2.79
C SER A 247 26.25 -13.06 -3.27
N LEU A 248 26.12 -12.09 -2.36
CA LEU A 248 26.08 -10.65 -2.60
C LEU A 248 25.27 -10.16 -3.82
N SER A 249 23.98 -9.85 -3.63
CA SER A 249 23.33 -8.83 -4.48
C SER A 249 23.61 -7.44 -3.89
N LYS A 250 24.65 -6.79 -4.41
CA LYS A 250 24.83 -5.34 -4.27
C LYS A 250 23.59 -4.67 -4.86
N SER A 251 22.93 -3.86 -4.06
CA SER A 251 21.76 -3.07 -4.45
C SER A 251 22.10 -2.20 -5.68
N ASN A 252 21.36 -2.39 -6.77
CA ASN A 252 21.37 -1.51 -7.94
C ASN A 252 20.53 -0.24 -7.73
N PHE A 253 20.21 0.12 -6.49
CA PHE A 253 19.24 1.17 -6.16
C PHE A 253 19.64 2.58 -6.64
N PHE A 254 20.92 2.83 -6.92
CA PHE A 254 21.43 4.15 -7.27
C PHE A 254 21.82 4.35 -8.75
N LYS A 255 21.47 3.43 -9.65
CA LYS A 255 21.97 3.51 -11.04
C LYS A 255 21.05 4.15 -12.09
N GLU A 256 19.89 4.71 -11.73
CA GLU A 256 19.01 5.33 -12.73
C GLU A 256 18.53 6.76 -12.37
N GLN A 257 19.12 7.69 -13.11
CA GLN A 257 18.68 9.04 -13.52
C GLN A 257 18.70 10.24 -12.52
N PRO A 258 19.35 11.37 -12.88
CA PRO A 258 19.45 12.57 -12.04
C PRO A 258 18.12 13.29 -11.76
N CYS A 259 17.09 13.13 -12.61
CA CYS A 259 15.82 13.83 -12.45
C CYS A 259 14.95 13.29 -11.29
N HIS A 260 15.26 12.10 -10.76
CA HIS A 260 14.54 11.49 -9.66
C HIS A 260 15.01 11.94 -8.28
N LEU A 261 16.25 12.41 -8.16
CA LEU A 261 16.85 12.72 -6.86
C LEU A 261 16.28 14.02 -6.28
N THR A 262 16.10 15.07 -7.10
CA THR A 262 15.56 16.36 -6.64
C THR A 262 14.11 16.26 -6.18
N CYS A 263 13.29 15.49 -6.90
CA CYS A 263 11.89 15.25 -6.52
C CYS A 263 11.79 14.38 -5.26
N TYR A 264 12.62 13.33 -5.16
CA TYR A 264 12.75 12.50 -3.95
C TYR A 264 13.20 13.32 -2.74
N ILE A 265 14.17 14.21 -2.92
CA ILE A 265 14.69 15.09 -1.85
C ILE A 265 13.62 16.10 -1.42
N GLN A 266 12.94 16.78 -2.35
CA GLN A 266 11.86 17.71 -2.00
C GLN A 266 10.68 17.04 -1.28
N CYS A 267 10.34 15.81 -1.68
CA CYS A 267 9.28 15.03 -1.01
C CYS A 267 9.70 14.56 0.39
N ASN A 268 10.95 14.17 0.60
CA ASN A 268 11.43 13.71 1.91
C ASN A 268 11.75 14.86 2.88
N LEU A 269 12.27 15.99 2.39
CA LEU A 269 12.54 17.19 3.21
C LEU A 269 11.25 17.80 3.79
N LYS A 270 10.14 17.77 3.04
CA LYS A 270 8.84 18.27 3.55
C LYS A 270 8.12 17.26 4.46
N ALA A 271 8.33 15.96 4.26
CA ALA A 271 7.61 14.91 4.99
C ALA A 271 8.19 14.60 6.38
N HIS A 272 9.40 15.07 6.69
CA HIS A 272 10.04 14.82 7.96
C HIS A 272 10.56 16.15 8.52
N ASN A 273 9.93 16.65 9.59
CA ASN A 273 10.41 17.80 10.38
C ASN A 273 11.83 17.53 10.92
N TRP A 274 12.86 17.69 10.09
CA TRP A 274 14.25 17.48 10.48
C TRP A 274 14.74 18.71 11.24
N ASN A 275 15.45 18.48 12.36
CA ASN A 275 16.04 19.58 13.13
C ASN A 275 17.23 20.16 12.36
N LEU A 276 17.30 21.50 12.32
CA LEU A 276 18.31 22.36 11.66
C LEU A 276 19.76 21.83 11.60
N PRO A 277 20.33 21.19 12.65
CA PRO A 277 21.72 20.70 12.60
C PRO A 277 21.95 19.55 11.62
N GLN A 278 20.93 18.73 11.34
CA GLN A 278 21.03 17.64 10.38
C GLN A 278 20.94 18.14 8.93
N GLU A 279 20.23 19.25 8.71
CA GLU A 279 20.13 19.93 7.41
C GLU A 279 21.51 20.45 6.96
N ILE A 280 22.27 21.07 7.85
CA ILE A 280 23.61 21.59 7.53
C ILE A 280 24.57 20.45 7.15
N ARG A 281 24.57 19.33 7.88
CA ARG A 281 25.41 18.18 7.53
C ARG A 281 25.00 17.55 6.21
N PHE A 282 23.69 17.40 5.96
CA PHE A 282 23.20 16.84 4.70
C PHE A 282 23.56 17.75 3.51
N ILE A 283 23.38 19.06 3.63
CA ILE A 283 23.75 20.04 2.59
C ILE A 283 25.27 20.03 2.34
N GLN A 284 26.09 19.93 3.38
CA GLN A 284 27.55 19.85 3.23
C GLN A 284 28.00 18.58 2.51
N GLU A 285 27.45 17.42 2.87
CA GLU A 285 27.75 16.16 2.19
C GLU A 285 27.17 16.11 0.76
N PHE A 286 26.02 16.75 0.52
CA PHE A 286 25.43 16.89 -0.80
C PHE A 286 26.26 17.79 -1.73
N ASN A 287 26.76 18.93 -1.22
CA ASN A 287 27.64 19.80 -1.99
C ASN A 287 28.97 19.12 -2.35
N LYS A 288 29.50 18.26 -1.47
CA LYS A 288 30.66 17.41 -1.81
C LYS A 288 30.34 16.44 -2.95
N LEU A 289 29.16 15.83 -2.93
CA LEU A 289 28.74 14.88 -3.96
C LEU A 289 28.52 15.56 -5.32
N ILE A 290 27.92 16.76 -5.34
CA ILE A 290 27.79 17.58 -6.55
C ILE A 290 29.17 17.92 -7.11
N HIS A 291 30.09 18.41 -6.28
CA HIS A 291 31.45 18.69 -6.74
C HIS A 291 32.19 17.46 -7.29
N GLN A 292 31.95 16.28 -6.72
CA GLN A 292 32.50 15.04 -7.26
C GLN A 292 31.91 14.72 -8.64
N ILE A 293 30.59 14.88 -8.81
CA ILE A 293 29.92 14.64 -10.10
C ILE A 293 30.41 15.64 -11.16
N ASP A 294 30.53 16.92 -10.82
CA ASP A 294 31.02 17.95 -11.74
C ASP A 294 32.48 17.68 -12.14
N HIS A 295 33.33 17.29 -11.18
CA HIS A 295 34.71 16.88 -11.46
C HIS A 295 34.78 15.65 -12.37
N TYR A 296 33.89 14.66 -12.19
CA TYR A 296 33.80 13.53 -13.10
C TYR A 296 33.31 13.94 -14.50
N ALA A 297 32.36 14.87 -14.61
CA ALA A 297 31.88 15.37 -15.90
C ALA A 297 32.98 16.12 -16.67
N GLU A 298 33.77 16.95 -15.99
CA GLU A 298 34.93 17.62 -16.59
C GLU A 298 36.02 16.63 -17.03
N PHE A 299 36.29 15.60 -16.22
CA PHE A 299 37.23 14.54 -16.58
C PHE A 299 36.81 13.78 -17.86
N TYR A 300 35.52 13.45 -17.99
CA TYR A 300 35.01 12.78 -19.20
C TYR A 300 35.03 13.70 -20.43
N LYS A 301 34.77 15.00 -20.24
CA LYS A 301 34.86 16.00 -21.32
C LYS A 301 36.31 16.15 -21.82
N ALA A 302 37.27 16.22 -20.90
CA ALA A 302 38.70 16.26 -21.24
C ALA A 302 39.18 14.98 -21.96
N GLN A 303 38.68 13.80 -21.58
CA GLN A 303 38.97 12.57 -22.32
C GLN A 303 38.38 12.57 -23.72
N GLN A 304 37.16 13.09 -23.89
CA GLN A 304 36.50 13.16 -25.19
C GLN A 304 37.23 14.12 -26.14
N GLU A 305 37.65 15.27 -25.64
CA GLU A 305 38.47 16.23 -26.41
C GLU A 305 39.84 15.64 -26.80
N ALA A 306 40.47 14.86 -25.91
CA ALA A 306 41.71 14.16 -26.23
C ALA A 306 41.53 13.05 -27.30
N ILE A 307 40.38 12.37 -27.30
CA ILE A 307 40.02 11.38 -28.34
C ILE A 307 39.79 12.06 -29.68
N ASP A 308 39.07 13.19 -29.69
CA ASP A 308 38.76 13.93 -30.91
C ASP A 308 40.01 14.60 -31.52
N GLN A 309 40.94 15.08 -30.70
CA GLN A 309 42.26 15.56 -31.15
C GLN A 309 43.11 14.43 -31.77
N ARG A 310 43.08 13.22 -31.19
CA ARG A 310 43.79 12.07 -31.79
C ARG A 310 43.21 11.67 -33.15
N ARG A 311 41.89 11.78 -33.34
CA ARG A 311 41.22 11.53 -34.64
C ARG A 311 41.55 12.60 -35.69
N THR A 312 41.72 13.85 -35.30
CA THR A 312 42.11 14.93 -36.23
C THR A 312 43.57 14.79 -36.69
N ILE A 313 44.45 14.28 -35.84
CA ILE A 313 45.85 13.98 -36.20
C ILE A 313 45.93 12.81 -37.19
N THR A 314 45.12 11.75 -37.01
CA THR A 314 45.12 10.61 -37.93
C THR A 314 44.62 10.98 -39.33
N HIS A 315 43.70 11.94 -39.44
CA HIS A 315 43.20 12.40 -40.75
C HIS A 315 44.17 13.31 -41.52
N ARG A 316 45.13 13.97 -40.84
CA ARG A 316 46.17 14.78 -41.49
C ARG A 316 47.40 13.97 -41.94
N SER A 317 47.56 12.74 -41.46
CA SER A 317 48.64 11.83 -41.88
C SER A 317 48.25 10.92 -43.06
N SER A 318 47.07 11.13 -43.66
CA SER A 318 46.55 10.33 -44.78
C SER A 318 46.18 11.17 -46.01
N ILE A 319 46.80 12.35 -46.16
CA ILE A 319 46.79 13.14 -47.40
C ILE A 319 48.19 13.13 -47.99
#